data_AF-A0A6S7GTA7-F1
#
_entry.id   AF-A0A6S7GTA7-F1
#
_cell.length_a   1.000
_cell.length_b   1.000
_cell.length_c   1.000
_cell.angle_alpha   90.00
_cell.angle_beta   90.00
_cell.angle_gamma   90.00
#
_symmetry.space_group_name_H-M   'P 1'
#
loop_
_entity.id
_entity.type
_entity.pdbx_description
1 polymer ?
#
loop_
_entity_poly.entity_id
_entity_poly.type
_entity_poly.pdbx_seq_one_letter_code
_entity_poly.pdbx_strand_id
1 'polypeptide(L)'
;MASEVPCLELGSTFLEGTFEKFINNDGEICLQAGEEASEIVLKAEAFVHYTYVRSKKQLIVTDIQGVDYQLCDPQIASSGLTDPKDDSLFLCIGNLSTEAIGNFFANHSCNKFCILLSIHSD
;
A
#
# COMPACT_ATOMS: atom_id res chain seq x y z
N MET A 1 -34.68 -10.41 24.84
CA MET A 1 -33.34 -10.23 25.42
C MET A 1 -32.41 -9.98 24.26
N ALA A 2 -31.81 -8.80 24.15
CA ALA A 2 -30.79 -8.56 23.14
C ALA A 2 -29.55 -9.37 23.55
N SER A 3 -29.16 -10.33 22.72
CA SER A 3 -27.89 -11.02 22.87
C SER A 3 -26.77 -10.00 22.66
N GLU A 4 -25.90 -9.81 23.65
CA GLU A 4 -24.68 -9.04 23.48
C GLU A 4 -23.85 -9.71 22.37
N VAL A 5 -23.65 -8.99 21.26
CA VAL A 5 -22.72 -9.40 20.21
C VAL A 5 -21.32 -9.06 20.75
N PRO A 6 -20.40 -10.03 20.88
CA PRO A 6 -19.07 -9.73 21.38
C PRO A 6 -18.34 -8.79 20.41
N CYS A 7 -17.85 -7.67 20.91
CA CYS A 7 -16.95 -6.79 20.16
C CYS A 7 -15.59 -7.46 20.04
N LEU A 8 -15.06 -7.53 18.81
CA LEU A 8 -13.70 -7.98 18.54
C LEU A 8 -12.86 -6.77 18.15
N GLU A 9 -11.72 -6.61 18.81
CA GLU A 9 -10.77 -5.53 18.57
C GLU A 9 -9.41 -6.12 18.20
N LEU A 10 -8.71 -5.44 17.28
CA LEU A 10 -7.32 -5.74 16.95
C LEU A 10 -6.42 -4.75 17.69
N GLY A 11 -5.64 -5.23 18.65
CA GLY A 11 -4.68 -4.39 19.39
C GLY A 11 -3.32 -4.32 18.70
N SER A 12 -2.76 -3.12 18.58
CA SER A 12 -1.39 -2.86 18.09
C SER A 12 -0.61 -1.99 19.08
N THR A 13 0.70 -1.83 18.85
CA THR A 13 1.52 -0.93 19.68
C THR A 13 1.26 0.52 19.30
N PHE A 14 1.17 1.41 20.28
CA PHE A 14 1.09 2.85 20.02
C PHE A 14 2.40 3.36 19.41
N LEU A 15 2.28 4.08 18.29
CA LEU A 15 3.42 4.71 17.61
C LEU A 15 3.55 6.15 18.11
N GLU A 16 4.68 6.46 18.73
CA GLU A 16 4.96 7.81 19.26
C GLU A 16 5.58 8.69 18.18
N GLY A 17 4.84 9.71 17.73
CA GLY A 17 5.32 10.71 16.78
C GLY A 17 4.19 11.24 15.87
N THR A 18 4.57 11.86 14.75
CA THR A 18 3.61 12.34 13.75
C THR A 18 3.23 11.19 12.83
N PHE A 19 1.94 10.89 12.80
CA PHE A 19 1.40 9.90 11.86
C PHE A 19 1.22 10.52 10.49
N GLU A 20 1.76 9.87 9.47
CA GLU A 20 1.71 10.31 8.08
C GLU A 20 1.24 9.15 7.19
N LYS A 21 0.48 9.47 6.14
CA LYS A 21 0.15 8.56 5.05
C LYS A 21 0.93 8.99 3.83
N PHE A 22 1.76 8.09 3.31
CA PHE A 22 2.66 8.34 2.18
C PHE A 22 2.04 7.89 0.86
N ILE A 23 1.32 6.75 0.87
CA ILE A 23 0.62 6.19 -0.29
C ILE A 23 -0.71 5.64 0.20
N ASN A 24 -1.82 6.00 -0.43
CA ASN A 24 -3.15 5.51 -0.04
C ASN A 24 -3.46 4.12 -0.67
N ASN A 25 -4.69 3.61 -0.49
CA ASN A 25 -5.09 2.30 -1.01
C ASN A 25 -5.46 2.30 -2.50
N ASP A 26 -5.67 3.46 -3.11
CA ASP A 26 -5.89 3.60 -4.56
C ASP A 26 -4.59 3.81 -5.34
N GLY A 27 -3.43 3.76 -4.68
CA GLY A 27 -2.12 3.88 -5.30
C GLY A 27 -1.61 5.31 -5.47
N GLU A 28 -2.36 6.32 -5.04
CA GLU A 28 -1.92 7.72 -5.06
C GLU A 28 -0.80 7.99 -4.05
N ILE A 29 0.22 8.72 -4.50
CA ILE A 29 1.31 9.23 -3.66
C ILE A 29 0.80 10.50 -2.97
N CYS A 30 0.73 10.49 -1.65
CA CYS A 30 0.11 11.56 -0.85
C CYS A 30 1.07 12.75 -0.65
N LEU A 31 1.32 13.51 -1.71
CA LEU A 31 2.09 14.77 -1.68
C LEU A 31 1.19 15.97 -1.95
N GLN A 32 1.48 17.11 -1.31
CA GLN A 32 0.80 18.36 -1.62
C GLN A 32 1.31 18.96 -2.94
N ALA A 33 0.46 19.76 -3.59
CA ALA A 33 0.85 20.42 -4.83
C ALA A 33 2.08 21.34 -4.62
N GLY A 34 3.18 21.04 -5.32
CA GLY A 34 4.44 21.77 -5.20
C GLY A 34 5.35 21.30 -4.05
N GLU A 35 4.98 20.23 -3.35
CA GLU A 35 5.82 19.57 -2.36
C GLU A 35 6.81 18.61 -3.04
N GLU A 36 8.07 18.67 -2.63
CA GLU A 36 9.09 17.71 -3.05
C GLU A 36 9.02 16.45 -2.19
N ALA A 37 9.12 15.28 -2.83
CA ALA A 37 9.07 14.01 -2.13
C ALA A 37 10.21 13.89 -1.10
N SER A 38 9.84 13.71 0.16
CA SER A 38 10.79 13.42 1.23
C SER A 38 11.47 12.06 1.03
N GLU A 39 12.59 11.81 1.72
CA GLU A 39 13.29 10.52 1.58
C GLU A 39 12.40 9.32 1.94
N ILE A 40 11.50 9.47 2.92
CA ILE A 40 10.59 8.41 3.32
C ILE A 40 9.54 8.13 2.25
N VAL A 41 9.00 9.17 1.59
CA VAL A 41 8.06 9.01 0.47
C VAL A 41 8.75 8.26 -0.69
N LEU A 42 9.98 8.65 -1.03
CA LEU A 42 10.75 7.95 -2.07
C LEU A 42 10.98 6.46 -1.73
N LYS A 43 11.23 6.13 -0.46
CA LYS A 43 11.35 4.73 0.01
C LYS A 43 10.00 4.00 -0.03
N ALA A 44 8.92 4.67 0.33
CA ALA A 44 7.56 4.13 0.26
C ALA A 44 7.22 3.75 -1.19
N GLU A 45 7.42 4.66 -2.13
CA GLU A 45 7.23 4.39 -3.56
C GLU A 45 8.05 3.20 -4.05
N ALA A 46 9.34 3.17 -3.71
CA ALA A 46 10.22 2.08 -4.10
C ALA A 46 9.80 0.74 -3.48
N PHE A 47 9.25 0.75 -2.25
CA PHE A 47 8.71 -0.43 -1.60
C PHE A 47 7.46 -0.94 -2.33
N VAL A 48 6.51 -0.08 -2.66
CA VAL A 48 5.31 -0.46 -3.44
C VAL A 48 5.73 -1.08 -4.78
N HIS A 49 6.61 -0.41 -5.53
CA HIS A 49 7.13 -0.95 -6.79
C HIS A 49 7.87 -2.28 -6.58
N TYR A 50 8.70 -2.39 -5.54
CA TYR A 50 9.39 -3.63 -5.22
C TYR A 50 8.41 -4.80 -5.00
N THR A 51 7.29 -4.57 -4.31
CA THR A 51 6.28 -5.62 -4.10
C THR A 51 5.63 -6.06 -5.40
N TYR A 52 5.43 -5.14 -6.35
CA TYR A 52 4.95 -5.47 -7.70
C TYR A 52 5.91 -6.42 -8.44
N VAL A 53 7.19 -6.04 -8.50
CA VAL A 53 8.20 -6.83 -9.20
C VAL A 53 8.38 -8.18 -8.52
N ARG A 54 8.51 -8.18 -7.18
CA ARG A 54 8.78 -9.40 -6.40
C ARG A 54 7.63 -10.40 -6.45
N SER A 55 6.39 -9.91 -6.52
CA SER A 55 5.19 -10.73 -6.66
C SER A 55 4.96 -11.25 -8.08
N LYS A 56 5.84 -10.92 -9.05
CA LYS A 56 5.63 -11.18 -10.49
C LYS A 56 4.36 -10.50 -11.00
N LYS A 57 4.19 -9.23 -10.65
CA LYS A 57 3.09 -8.36 -11.08
C LYS A 57 1.71 -8.79 -10.56
N GLN A 58 1.66 -9.59 -9.50
CA GLN A 58 0.41 -10.14 -8.97
C GLN A 58 -0.23 -9.24 -7.91
N LEU A 59 0.54 -8.36 -7.26
CA LEU A 59 0.02 -7.43 -6.27
C LEU A 59 0.97 -6.26 -6.04
N ILE A 60 0.43 -5.21 -5.44
CA ILE A 60 1.18 -4.18 -4.73
C ILE A 60 0.70 -4.08 -3.28
N VAL A 61 1.62 -3.71 -2.38
CA VAL A 61 1.27 -3.29 -1.02
C VAL A 61 1.05 -1.77 -1.05
N THR A 62 -0.08 -1.32 -0.55
CA THR A 62 -0.55 0.08 -0.51
C THR A 62 -0.89 0.49 0.92
N ASP A 63 -1.50 1.67 1.12
CA ASP A 63 -1.71 2.24 2.46
C ASP A 63 -0.40 2.25 3.27
N ILE A 64 0.64 2.83 2.66
CA ILE A 64 1.93 3.01 3.32
C ILE A 64 1.78 4.20 4.25
N GLN A 65 1.64 3.93 5.54
CA GLN A 65 1.36 4.92 6.58
C GLN A 65 1.96 4.51 7.92
N GLY A 66 2.23 5.48 8.78
CA GLY A 66 2.81 5.24 10.10
C GLY A 66 3.57 6.44 10.65
N VAL A 67 4.50 6.18 11.57
CA VAL A 67 5.39 7.18 12.16
C VAL A 67 6.82 6.85 11.74
N ASP A 68 7.48 7.77 11.03
CA ASP A 68 8.77 7.50 10.39
C ASP A 68 8.74 6.13 9.68
N TYR A 69 9.72 5.26 9.96
CA TYR A 69 9.84 3.94 9.35
C TYR A 69 8.98 2.85 10.02
N GLN A 70 8.18 3.20 11.03
CA GLN A 70 7.28 2.26 11.70
C GLN A 70 5.91 2.32 11.01
N LEU A 71 5.68 1.39 10.08
CA LEU A 71 4.45 1.31 9.31
C LEU A 71 3.39 0.46 10.01
N CYS A 72 2.11 0.80 9.82
CA CYS A 72 0.98 0.00 10.28
C CYS A 72 -0.16 0.00 9.26
N ASP A 73 -1.09 -0.93 9.43
CA ASP A 73 -2.33 -1.05 8.65
C ASP A 73 -2.13 -0.97 7.12
N PRO A 74 -1.24 -1.80 6.52
CA PRO A 74 -1.10 -1.83 5.07
C PRO A 74 -2.34 -2.44 4.41
N GLN A 75 -2.56 -2.07 3.16
CA GLN A 75 -3.54 -2.70 2.28
C GLN A 75 -2.81 -3.43 1.14
N ILE A 76 -3.48 -4.38 0.50
CA ILE A 76 -2.97 -5.05 -0.70
C ILE A 76 -3.97 -4.86 -1.83
N ALA A 77 -3.46 -4.44 -2.98
CA ALA A 77 -4.18 -4.45 -4.25
C ALA A 77 -3.62 -5.58 -5.13
N SER A 78 -4.43 -6.57 -5.46
CA SER A 78 -4.02 -7.73 -6.26
C SER A 78 -4.38 -7.59 -7.75
N SER A 79 -3.82 -8.42 -8.62
CA SER A 79 -4.15 -8.43 -10.05
C SER A 79 -5.55 -9.00 -10.36
N GLY A 80 -6.29 -9.41 -9.35
CA GLY A 80 -7.67 -9.90 -9.44
C GLY A 80 -8.39 -9.69 -8.12
N LEU A 81 -9.72 -9.55 -8.18
CA LEU A 81 -10.56 -9.27 -7.01
C LEU A 81 -11.03 -10.54 -6.28
N THR A 82 -11.16 -11.67 -6.98
CA THR A 82 -11.74 -12.90 -6.43
C THR A 82 -10.85 -14.12 -6.64
N ASP A 83 -10.91 -15.08 -5.72
CA ASP A 83 -10.27 -16.39 -5.91
C ASP A 83 -11.02 -17.17 -7.00
N PRO A 84 -10.34 -17.56 -8.10
CA PRO A 84 -11.00 -18.28 -9.19
C PRO A 84 -11.51 -19.68 -8.79
N LYS A 85 -11.19 -20.18 -7.60
CA LYS A 85 -11.67 -21.49 -7.10
C LYS A 85 -13.04 -21.42 -6.45
N ASP A 86 -13.36 -20.32 -5.77
CA ASP A 86 -14.57 -20.23 -4.94
C ASP A 86 -15.27 -18.85 -4.97
N ASP A 87 -14.82 -17.94 -5.85
CA ASP A 87 -15.32 -16.57 -6.01
C ASP A 87 -15.25 -15.71 -4.73
N SER A 88 -14.49 -16.14 -3.72
CA SER A 88 -14.29 -15.34 -2.51
C SER A 88 -13.44 -14.10 -2.79
N LEU A 89 -13.74 -12.99 -2.13
CA LEU A 89 -13.00 -11.74 -2.29
C LEU A 89 -11.58 -11.88 -1.74
N PHE A 90 -10.58 -11.58 -2.55
CA PHE A 90 -9.20 -11.47 -2.08
C PHE A 90 -9.02 -10.23 -1.20
N LEU A 91 -8.41 -10.43 -0.02
CA LEU A 91 -7.78 -9.36 0.76
C LEU A 91 -8.74 -8.24 1.19
N CYS A 92 -10.00 -8.62 1.44
CA CYS A 92 -11.07 -7.78 1.98
C CYS A 92 -11.47 -6.60 1.07
N ILE A 93 -12.40 -5.77 1.56
CA ILE A 93 -13.03 -4.68 0.79
C ILE A 93 -12.09 -3.55 0.36
N GLY A 94 -10.90 -3.45 0.97
CA GLY A 94 -9.90 -2.45 0.62
C GLY A 94 -9.08 -2.80 -0.63
N ASN A 95 -9.24 -4.00 -1.18
CA ASN A 95 -8.56 -4.43 -2.41
C ASN A 95 -9.19 -3.77 -3.64
N LEU A 96 -8.59 -2.68 -4.11
CA LEU A 96 -8.98 -1.99 -5.35
C LEU A 96 -8.34 -2.60 -6.61
N SER A 97 -7.65 -3.73 -6.46
CA SER A 97 -7.14 -4.55 -7.54
C SER A 97 -6.33 -3.76 -8.59
N THR A 98 -6.61 -3.98 -9.87
CA THR A 98 -5.90 -3.37 -10.99
C THR A 98 -6.07 -1.85 -11.09
N GLU A 99 -7.11 -1.28 -10.48
CA GLU A 99 -7.30 0.17 -10.45
C GLU A 99 -6.19 0.84 -9.64
N ALA A 100 -5.93 0.35 -8.42
CA ALA A 100 -4.85 0.88 -7.60
C ALA A 100 -3.47 0.65 -8.21
N ILE A 101 -3.26 -0.52 -8.84
CA ILE A 101 -2.02 -0.81 -9.58
C ILE A 101 -1.82 0.21 -10.70
N GLY A 102 -2.86 0.46 -11.51
CA GLY A 102 -2.81 1.40 -12.62
C GLY A 102 -2.53 2.83 -12.16
N ASN A 103 -3.24 3.29 -11.13
CA ASN A 103 -3.05 4.62 -10.55
C ASN A 103 -1.65 4.82 -9.99
N PHE A 104 -1.10 3.83 -9.28
CA PHE A 104 0.26 3.90 -8.77
C PHE A 104 1.27 4.09 -9.91
N PHE A 105 1.25 3.21 -10.92
CA PHE A 105 2.21 3.30 -12.03
C PHE A 105 1.97 4.48 -12.97
N ALA A 106 0.78 5.08 -12.98
CA ALA A 106 0.52 6.31 -13.72
C ALA A 106 1.22 7.53 -13.09
N ASN A 107 1.44 7.52 -11.77
CA ASN A 107 2.02 8.63 -11.03
C ASN A 107 3.44 8.36 -10.51
N HIS A 108 3.86 7.09 -10.46
CA HIS A 108 5.18 6.69 -10.00
C HIS A 108 6.26 6.90 -11.05
N SER A 109 7.34 7.55 -10.66
CA SER A 109 8.61 7.57 -11.40
C SER A 109 9.70 6.88 -10.59
N CYS A 110 10.41 5.92 -11.20
CA CYS A 110 11.51 5.23 -10.52
C CYS A 110 12.50 6.24 -9.94
N ASN A 111 12.77 6.12 -8.65
CA ASN A 111 13.66 7.01 -7.91
C ASN A 111 14.99 6.31 -7.52
N LYS A 112 15.84 7.02 -6.78
CA LYS A 112 17.17 6.53 -6.35
C LYS A 112 17.11 5.17 -5.63
N PHE A 113 16.03 4.86 -4.92
CA PHE A 113 15.87 3.59 -4.20
C PHE A 113 15.39 2.46 -5.12
N CYS A 114 14.60 2.74 -6.16
CA CYS A 114 14.27 1.77 -7.19
C CYS A 114 15.54 1.26 -7.88
N ILE A 115 16.43 2.19 -8.23
CA ILE A 115 17.74 1.89 -8.84
C ILE A 115 18.60 1.07 -7.88
N LEU A 116 18.65 1.45 -6.60
CA LEU A 116 19.41 0.72 -5.58
C LEU A 116 18.94 -0.74 -5.45
N LEU A 117 17.64 -0.98 -5.57
CA LEU A 117 17.02 -2.30 -5.54
C LEU A 117 17.10 -3.05 -6.87
N SER A 118 17.68 -2.43 -7.92
CA SER A 118 17.72 -2.97 -9.28
C SER A 118 16.34 -3.37 -9.81
N ILE A 119 15.31 -2.58 -9.47
CA ILE A 119 13.97 -2.68 -10.04
C ILE A 119 13.81 -1.56 -11.06
N HIS A 120 13.41 -1.92 -12.28
CA HIS A 120 13.29 -1.00 -13.40
C HIS A 120 11.82 -0.77 -13.74
N SER A 121 11.49 0.41 -14.26
CA SER A 121 10.22 0.62 -14.94
C SER A 121 10.17 -0.27 -16.17
N ASP A 122 9.12 -1.08 -16.31
CA ASP A 122 8.80 -1.76 -17.57
C ASP A 122 8.08 -0.80 -18.55
#